data_AF-A0A7M2RHW7-F1
#
_entry.id   AF-A0A7M2RHW7-F1
#
_cell.length_a   1.000
_cell.length_b   1.000
_cell.length_c   1.000
_cell.angle_alpha   90.00
_cell.angle_beta   90.00
_cell.angle_gamma   90.00
#
_symmetry.space_group_name_H-M   'P 1'
#
loop_
_entity.id
_entity.type
_entity.pdbx_description
1 polymer ?
#
loop_
_entity_poly.entity_id
_entity_poly.type
_entity_poly.pdbx_seq_one_letter_code
_entity_poly.pdbx_strand_id
1 'polypeptide(L)'
;MAELFNWFLAIALGAISIAMFIGKGDAVLDLFDGKKDNPRKRWPEEKRKKFNRGIGYFTGALAIAEVVMGLFSRRYPLVTLGVFIFMIVAIFMIFQYIKKNF
;
A
#
# COMPACT_ATOMS: atom_id res chain seq x y z
N MET A 1 5.85 -16.33 16.47
CA MET A 1 6.69 -15.26 15.88
C MET A 1 6.08 -14.69 14.59
N ALA A 2 5.70 -15.51 13.59
CA ALA A 2 5.13 -15.01 12.32
C ALA A 2 3.80 -14.23 12.48
N GLU A 3 2.89 -14.65 13.37
CA GLU A 3 1.61 -13.93 13.56
C GLU A 3 1.77 -12.52 14.13
N LEU A 4 2.63 -12.34 15.14
CA LEU A 4 2.91 -11.02 15.71
C LEU A 4 3.51 -10.08 14.67
N PHE A 5 4.36 -10.62 13.80
CA PHE A 5 4.94 -9.87 12.69
C PHE A 5 3.87 -9.46 11.66
N ASN A 6 2.97 -10.36 11.28
CA ASN A 6 1.88 -10.05 10.33
C ASN A 6 0.92 -8.99 10.88
N TRP A 7 0.56 -9.08 12.17
CA TRP A 7 -0.28 -8.07 12.81
C TRP A 7 0.41 -6.70 12.90
N PHE A 8 1.69 -6.66 13.27
CA PHE A 8 2.45 -5.43 13.31
C PHE A 8 2.56 -4.79 11.91
N LEU A 9 2.84 -5.61 10.89
CA LEU A 9 2.95 -5.17 9.51
C LEU A 9 1.60 -4.66 8.96
N ALA A 10 0.49 -5.34 9.27
CA ALA A 10 -0.85 -4.89 8.92
C ALA A 10 -1.19 -3.52 9.53
N ILE A 11 -0.86 -3.32 10.81
CA ILE A 11 -1.07 -2.05 11.51
C ILE A 11 -0.20 -0.95 10.89
N ALA A 12 1.07 -1.23 10.61
CA ALA A 12 1.98 -0.28 9.98
C ALA A 12 1.49 0.14 8.59
N LEU A 13 1.07 -0.82 7.75
CA LEU A 13 0.51 -0.56 6.42
C LEU A 13 -0.81 0.22 6.49
N GLY A 14 -1.67 -0.09 7.46
CA GLY A 14 -2.90 0.65 7.71
C GLY A 14 -2.62 2.11 8.09
N ALA A 15 -1.67 2.34 8.99
CA ALA A 15 -1.26 3.70 9.38
C ALA A 15 -0.64 4.47 8.21
N ILE A 16 0.19 3.81 7.39
CA ILE A 16 0.76 4.39 6.17
C ILE A 16 -0.35 4.76 5.17
N SER A 17 -1.31 3.86 4.94
CA SER A 17 -2.45 4.11 4.06
C SER A 17 -3.23 5.34 4.51
N ILE A 18 -3.57 5.46 5.79
CA ILE A 18 -4.25 6.63 6.36
C ILE A 18 -3.41 7.91 6.16
N ALA A 19 -2.10 7.85 6.42
CA ALA A 19 -1.22 9.00 6.22
C ALA A 19 -1.19 9.48 4.76
N MET A 20 -1.28 8.55 3.80
CA MET A 20 -1.39 8.87 2.36
C MET A 20 -2.69 9.62 2.03
N PHE A 21 -3.80 9.32 2.71
CA PHE A 21 -5.09 10.00 2.49
C PHE A 21 -5.18 11.38 3.16
N ILE A 22 -4.56 11.56 4.33
CA ILE A 22 -4.55 12.83 5.09
C ILE A 22 -3.59 13.87 4.46
N GLY A 23 -2.86 13.51 3.40
CA GLY A 23 -1.90 14.41 2.73
C GLY A 23 -0.52 14.45 3.38
N LYS A 24 -0.27 13.61 4.40
CA LYS A 24 1.07 13.38 4.96
C LYS A 24 1.85 12.29 4.21
N GLY A 25 1.27 11.74 3.14
CA GLY A 25 1.87 10.67 2.34
C GLY A 25 3.25 11.00 1.79
N ASP A 26 3.50 12.25 1.41
CA ASP A 26 4.81 12.67 0.89
C ASP A 26 5.93 12.51 1.91
N ALA A 27 5.68 12.78 3.20
CA ALA A 27 6.69 12.59 4.26
C ALA A 27 7.01 11.11 4.47
N VAL A 28 5.99 10.25 4.38
CA VAL A 28 6.17 8.80 4.44
C VAL A 28 6.97 8.31 3.23
N LEU A 29 6.62 8.78 2.03
CA LEU A 29 7.33 8.39 0.81
C LEU A 29 8.77 8.89 0.79
N ASP A 30 9.06 10.07 1.32
CA ASP A 30 10.41 10.62 1.45
C ASP A 30 11.25 9.89 2.50
N LEU A 31 10.65 9.32 3.54
CA LEU A 31 11.33 8.45 4.52
C LEU A 31 11.85 7.16 3.87
N PHE A 32 11.12 6.63 2.89
CA PHE A 32 11.53 5.43 2.15
C PHE A 32 12.38 5.73 0.91
N ASP A 33 12.23 6.91 0.32
CA ASP A 33 12.97 7.35 -0.85
C ASP A 33 14.21 8.14 -0.41
N GLY A 34 15.27 7.42 -0.02
CA GLY A 34 16.55 8.00 0.41
C GLY A 34 17.33 8.76 -0.67
N LYS A 35 16.72 9.03 -1.83
CA LYS A 35 17.33 9.76 -2.94
C LYS A 35 17.09 11.26 -2.80
N LYS A 36 18.19 12.02 -2.81
CA LYS A 36 18.22 13.48 -2.66
C LYS A 36 17.40 14.23 -3.73
N ASP A 37 17.26 13.64 -4.92
CA ASP A 37 16.43 14.15 -6.03
C ASP A 37 15.25 13.22 -6.29
N ASN A 38 14.18 13.37 -5.52
CA ASN A 38 12.91 12.70 -5.76
C ASN A 38 12.13 13.49 -6.84
N PRO A 39 11.95 12.96 -8.07
CA PRO A 39 11.28 13.67 -9.16
C PRO A 39 9.82 14.03 -8.84
N ARG A 40 9.21 13.34 -7.86
CA ARG A 40 7.85 13.63 -7.37
C ARG A 40 7.73 15.00 -6.71
N LYS A 41 8.82 15.54 -6.13
CA LYS A 41 8.83 16.88 -5.52
C LYS A 41 8.63 18.00 -6.52
N ARG A 42 8.94 17.76 -7.80
CA ARG A 42 8.77 18.72 -8.90
C ARG A 42 7.38 18.65 -9.54
N TRP A 43 6.53 17.69 -9.16
CA TRP A 43 5.18 17.57 -9.70
C TRP A 43 4.23 18.61 -9.09
N PRO A 44 3.21 19.05 -9.84
CA PRO A 44 2.11 19.85 -9.30
C PRO A 44 1.45 19.17 -8.10
N GLU A 45 0.97 19.94 -7.12
CA GLU A 45 0.33 19.40 -5.92
C GLU A 45 -0.81 18.42 -6.23
N GLU A 46 -1.63 18.72 -7.23
CA GLU A 46 -2.73 17.85 -7.64
C GLU A 46 -2.23 16.48 -8.13
N LYS A 47 -1.13 16.47 -8.87
CA LYS A 47 -0.49 15.26 -9.38
C LYS A 47 0.08 14.45 -8.20
N ARG A 48 0.74 15.11 -7.23
CA ARG A 48 1.21 14.46 -5.99
C ARG A 48 0.08 13.88 -5.15
N LYS A 49 -1.01 14.63 -4.92
CA LYS A 49 -2.19 14.15 -4.17
C LYS A 49 -2.83 12.93 -4.86
N LYS A 50 -2.93 12.92 -6.19
CA LYS A 50 -3.43 11.75 -6.95
C LYS A 50 -2.50 10.54 -6.84
N PHE A 51 -1.19 10.75 -6.79
CA PHE A 51 -0.21 9.69 -6.59
C PHE A 51 -0.32 9.10 -5.18
N ASN A 52 -0.30 9.96 -4.16
CA ASN A 52 -0.39 9.57 -2.76
C ASN A 52 -1.68 8.79 -2.49
N ARG A 53 -2.83 9.24 -3.01
CA ARG A 53 -4.08 8.47 -2.92
C ARG A 53 -3.98 7.10 -3.58
N GLY A 54 -3.38 7.00 -4.76
CA GLY A 54 -3.15 5.71 -5.45
C GLY A 54 -2.33 4.73 -4.62
N ILE A 55 -1.21 5.21 -4.04
CA ILE A 55 -0.39 4.42 -3.12
C ILE A 55 -1.12 4.12 -1.80
N GLY A 56 -1.95 5.05 -1.32
CA GLY A 56 -2.83 4.85 -0.17
C GLY A 56 -3.82 3.71 -0.36
N TYR A 57 -4.47 3.63 -1.53
CA TYR A 57 -5.33 2.49 -1.88
C TYR A 57 -4.54 1.17 -1.95
N PHE A 58 -3.33 1.19 -2.52
CA PHE A 58 -2.48 -0.02 -2.56
C PHE A 58 -2.10 -0.52 -1.17
N THR A 59 -1.56 0.38 -0.36
CA THR A 59 -1.12 0.07 1.01
C THR A 59 -2.29 -0.32 1.90
N GLY A 60 -3.47 0.26 1.67
CA GLY A 60 -4.70 -0.15 2.35
C GLY A 60 -5.15 -1.56 1.94
N ALA A 61 -5.09 -1.88 0.64
CA ALA A 61 -5.38 -3.22 0.14
C ALA A 61 -4.43 -4.28 0.73
N LEU A 62 -3.13 -3.95 0.84
CA LEU A 62 -2.14 -4.79 1.51
C LEU A 62 -2.45 -4.98 3.01
N ALA A 63 -2.82 -3.92 3.72
CA ALA A 63 -3.19 -4.01 5.13
C ALA A 63 -4.40 -4.93 5.35
N ILE A 64 -5.44 -4.80 4.50
CA ILE A 64 -6.62 -5.66 4.56
C ILE A 64 -6.24 -7.12 4.24
N ALA A 65 -5.41 -7.35 3.23
CA ALA A 65 -4.92 -8.68 2.86
C ALA A 65 -4.21 -9.37 4.02
N GLU A 66 -3.34 -8.65 4.73
CA GLU A 66 -2.63 -9.17 5.92
C GLU A 66 -3.58 -9.48 7.08
N VAL A 67 -4.58 -8.63 7.34
CA VAL A 67 -5.61 -8.91 8.35
C VAL A 67 -6.41 -10.17 8.00
N VAL A 68 -6.82 -10.29 6.74
CA VAL A 68 -7.57 -11.46 6.26
C VAL A 68 -6.73 -12.73 6.35
N MET A 69 -5.45 -12.69 5.99
CA MET A 69 -4.55 -13.83 6.17
C MET A 69 -4.32 -14.14 7.65
N GLY A 70 -4.10 -13.14 8.50
CA GLY A 70 -3.90 -13.33 9.94
C GLY A 70 -5.10 -13.97 10.64
N LEU A 71 -6.32 -13.65 10.22
CA LEU A 71 -7.55 -14.17 10.82
C LEU A 71 -7.99 -15.52 10.25
N PHE A 72 -7.85 -15.74 8.94
CA PHE A 72 -8.52 -16.87 8.26
C PHE A 72 -7.57 -17.89 7.63
N SER A 73 -6.29 -17.59 7.42
CA SER A 73 -5.38 -18.50 6.70
C SER A 73 -5.21 -19.86 7.40
N ARG A 74 -5.24 -19.88 8.74
CA ARG A 74 -5.13 -21.12 9.52
C ARG A 74 -6.34 -22.03 9.37
N ARG A 75 -7.53 -21.46 9.18
CA ARG A 75 -8.79 -22.22 9.13
C ARG A 75 -9.19 -22.58 7.70
N TYR A 76 -8.85 -21.72 6.74
CA TYR A 76 -9.23 -21.86 5.34
C TYR A 76 -8.02 -21.60 4.43
N PRO A 77 -7.24 -22.63 4.06
CA PRO A 77 -6.04 -22.46 3.23
C PRO A 77 -6.35 -21.89 1.83
N LEU A 78 -7.59 -22.05 1.34
CA LEU A 78 -8.07 -21.42 0.11
C LEU A 78 -8.11 -19.88 0.18
N VAL A 79 -8.21 -19.30 1.39
CA VAL A 79 -8.15 -17.84 1.58
C VAL A 79 -6.78 -17.31 1.16
N THR A 80 -5.71 -18.05 1.41
CA THR A 80 -4.36 -17.68 0.98
C THR A 80 -4.28 -17.55 -0.54
N LEU A 81 -4.89 -18.48 -1.28
CA LEU A 81 -4.96 -18.41 -2.75
C LEU A 81 -5.79 -17.20 -3.22
N GLY A 82 -6.93 -16.95 -2.56
CA GLY A 82 -7.79 -15.79 -2.87
C GLY A 82 -7.08 -14.45 -2.65
N VAL A 83 -6.38 -14.31 -1.52
CA VAL A 83 -5.56 -13.13 -1.21
C VAL A 83 -4.41 -12.98 -2.21
N PHE A 84 -3.77 -14.08 -2.61
CA PHE A 84 -2.71 -14.05 -3.62
C PHE A 84 -3.21 -13.53 -4.98
N ILE A 85 -4.35 -14.04 -5.45
CA ILE A 85 -4.98 -13.56 -6.71
C ILE A 85 -5.36 -12.08 -6.58
N PHE A 86 -5.98 -11.69 -5.47
CA PHE A 86 -6.33 -10.30 -5.19
C PHE A 86 -5.10 -9.37 -5.24
N MET A 87 -3.97 -9.81 -4.67
CA MET A 87 -2.72 -9.05 -4.68
C MET A 87 -2.15 -8.86 -6.09
N ILE A 88 -2.19 -9.89 -6.94
CA ILE A 88 -1.77 -9.78 -8.34
C ILE A 88 -2.62 -8.73 -9.07
N VAL A 89 -3.94 -8.78 -8.88
CA VAL A 89 -4.87 -7.83 -9.49
C VAL A 89 -4.61 -6.41 -8.99
N ALA A 90 -4.43 -6.21 -7.68
CA ALA A 90 -4.13 -4.91 -7.10
C ALA A 90 -2.83 -4.31 -7.66
N ILE A 91 -1.76 -5.10 -7.73
CA ILE A 91 -0.49 -4.68 -8.32
C ILE A 91 -0.68 -4.27 -9.78
N PHE A 92 -1.40 -5.08 -10.57
CA PHE A 92 -1.62 -4.79 -11.98
C PHE A 92 -2.43 -3.50 -12.19
N MET A 93 -3.51 -3.31 -11.43
CA MET A 93 -4.33 -2.08 -11.51
C MET A 93 -3.52 -0.84 -11.13
N ILE A 94 -2.71 -0.91 -10.08
CA ILE A 94 -1.87 0.21 -9.66
C ILE A 94 -0.73 0.47 -10.62
N PHE A 95 -0.12 -0.57 -11.18
CA PHE A 95 0.88 -0.40 -12.22
C PHE A 95 0.31 0.31 -13.45
N GLN A 96 -0.88 -0.10 -13.90
CA GLN A 96 -1.57 0.60 -14.99
C GLN A 96 -1.95 2.03 -14.62
N TYR A 97 -2.46 2.26 -13.40
CA TYR A 97 -2.81 3.59 -12.92
C TYR A 97 -1.59 4.51 -12.88
N ILE A 98 -0.46 4.04 -12.34
CA ILE A 98 0.79 4.81 -12.28
C ILE A 98 1.26 5.10 -13.70
N LYS A 99 1.41 4.07 -14.56
CA LYS A 99 1.89 4.23 -15.94
C LYS A 99 1.03 5.19 -16.78
N LYS A 100 -0.30 5.23 -16.53
CA LYS A 100 -1.22 6.09 -17.27
C LYS A 100 -1.20 7.55 -16.80
N ASN A 101 -0.90 7.79 -15.52
CA ASN A 101 -1.05 9.12 -14.92
C ASN A 101 0.29 9.81 -14.56
N PHE A 102 1.40 9.08 -14.50
CA PHE A 102 2.68 9.54 -13.97
C PHE A 102 3.84 9.19 -14.88
#